data_AF-A0A1I2B4P1-F1
#
_entry.id   AF-A0A1I2B4P1-F1
#
_cell.length_a   1.000
_cell.length_b   1.000
_cell.length_c   1.000
_cell.angle_alpha   90.00
_cell.angle_beta   90.00
_cell.angle_gamma   90.00
#
_symmetry.space_group_name_H-M   'P 1'
#
loop_
_entity.id
_entity.type
_entity.pdbx_description
1 polymer ?
#
loop_
_entity_poly.entity_id
_entity_poly.type
_entity_poly.pdbx_seq_one_letter_code
_entity_poly.pdbx_strand_id
1 'polypeptide(L)'
;MRNRNYFVITTNVDHQFQRAGFDKSRLFYTQGDYGLFQSLNPKIQKTYDNEGWVMKAMEAQGFIKDENDVFRVPDNSEISMEIPTGLIPKCPDDNSDVAMNLRADASFVEDEGWHRASKAYYEFLQANKDKHILFLEFGVGANTPIIIKYPFWQMTRENEKAVYACVNYGEAFCPKEIEARSICIDGDIGDALEEVMQ
;
A
#
# COMPACT_ATOMS: atom_id res chain seq x y z
N MET A 1 9.90 -2.00 -15.74
CA MET A 1 8.56 -1.37 -15.87
C MET A 1 8.52 -0.11 -16.75
N ARG A 2 9.59 0.71 -16.79
CA ARG A 2 9.68 1.88 -17.69
C ARG A 2 9.38 1.41 -19.13
N ASN A 3 8.43 2.04 -19.81
CA ASN A 3 7.91 1.70 -21.16
C ASN A 3 6.89 0.55 -21.27
N ARG A 4 6.34 0.03 -20.16
CA ARG A 4 5.20 -0.89 -20.19
C ARG A 4 3.90 -0.15 -19.88
N ASN A 5 2.79 -0.64 -20.43
CA ASN A 5 1.47 -0.20 -19.99
C ASN A 5 1.11 -0.95 -18.70
N TYR A 6 1.30 -0.33 -17.54
CA TYR A 6 1.08 -0.96 -16.24
C TYR A 6 0.24 -0.09 -15.31
N PHE A 7 -0.32 -0.74 -14.30
CA PHE A 7 -0.96 -0.15 -13.14
C PHE A 7 -0.60 -0.98 -11.90
N VAL A 8 -0.39 -0.33 -10.77
CA VAL A 8 -0.08 -0.99 -9.49
C VAL A 8 -1.26 -0.84 -8.54
N ILE A 9 -1.70 -1.96 -7.99
CA ILE A 9 -2.59 -2.02 -6.84
C ILE A 9 -1.79 -2.60 -5.66
N THR A 10 -1.91 -2.01 -4.48
CA THR A 10 -1.17 -2.46 -3.29
C THR A 10 -2.02 -2.36 -2.03
N THR A 11 -1.81 -3.31 -1.12
CA THR A 11 -2.33 -3.30 0.24
C THR A 11 -1.32 -2.76 1.26
N ASN A 12 -0.08 -2.52 0.84
CA ASN A 12 0.93 -1.89 1.69
C ASN A 12 0.59 -0.40 1.89
N VAL A 13 1.01 0.12 3.04
CA VAL A 13 0.73 1.49 3.50
C VAL A 13 2.02 2.23 3.88
N ASP A 14 3.17 1.73 3.44
CA ASP A 14 4.53 2.12 3.85
C ASP A 14 5.17 3.23 3.00
N HIS A 15 4.43 3.76 2.02
CA HIS A 15 4.87 4.83 1.11
C HIS A 15 6.04 4.47 0.18
N GLN A 16 6.42 3.19 0.03
CA GLN A 16 7.63 2.80 -0.72
C GLN A 16 7.52 3.03 -2.23
N PHE A 17 6.34 2.86 -2.84
CA PHE A 17 6.15 3.14 -4.28
C PHE A 17 6.39 4.60 -4.61
N GLN A 18 5.88 5.50 -3.77
CA GLN A 18 6.05 6.95 -3.90
C GLN A 18 7.53 7.32 -3.77
N ARG A 19 8.23 6.77 -2.76
CA ARG A 19 9.67 6.99 -2.55
C ARG A 19 10.53 6.46 -3.71
N ALA A 20 10.13 5.34 -4.32
CA ALA A 20 10.78 4.77 -5.49
C ALA A 20 10.49 5.53 -6.80
N GLY A 21 9.65 6.57 -6.76
CA GLY A 21 9.34 7.43 -7.91
C GLY A 21 8.32 6.84 -8.89
N PHE A 22 7.42 5.96 -8.42
CA PHE A 22 6.30 5.50 -9.24
C PHE A 22 5.32 6.65 -9.53
N ASP A 23 4.78 6.65 -10.75
CA ASP A 23 3.75 7.60 -11.16
C ASP A 23 2.46 7.36 -10.35
N LYS A 24 2.09 8.33 -9.51
CA LYS A 24 0.90 8.26 -8.64
C LYS A 24 -0.40 8.06 -9.43
N SER A 25 -0.45 8.47 -10.70
CA SER A 25 -1.63 8.22 -11.56
C SER A 25 -1.83 6.74 -11.93
N ARG A 26 -0.80 5.91 -11.70
CA ARG A 26 -0.78 4.46 -11.97
C ARG A 26 -0.72 3.62 -10.70
N LEU A 27 -1.04 4.20 -9.54
CA LEU A 27 -0.91 3.55 -8.25
C LEU A 27 -2.23 3.66 -7.47
N PHE A 28 -2.66 2.54 -6.89
CA PHE A 28 -3.79 2.49 -5.98
C PHE A 28 -3.43 1.72 -4.70
N TYR A 29 -3.17 2.47 -3.62
CA TYR A 29 -2.96 1.94 -2.27
C TYR A 29 -4.30 1.84 -1.52
N THR A 30 -4.90 0.65 -1.52
CA THR A 30 -6.32 0.48 -1.15
C THR A 30 -6.58 0.58 0.35
N GLN A 31 -5.54 0.32 1.15
CA GLN A 31 -5.61 0.17 2.61
C GLN A 31 -5.19 1.43 3.38
N GLY A 32 -4.79 2.50 2.69
CA GLY A 32 -4.35 3.76 3.30
C GLY A 32 -2.86 4.05 3.10
N ASP A 33 -2.32 4.93 3.92
CA ASP A 33 -0.94 5.41 3.88
C ASP A 33 -0.54 5.91 5.28
N TYR A 34 0.52 5.34 5.86
CA TYR A 34 1.00 5.73 7.20
C TYR A 34 1.53 7.17 7.26
N GLY A 35 1.82 7.79 6.11
CA GLY A 35 2.11 9.23 6.03
C GLY A 35 0.87 10.13 6.23
N LEU A 36 -0.30 9.56 6.43
CA LEU A 36 -1.56 10.29 6.55
C LEU A 36 -2.30 10.00 7.86
N PHE A 37 -2.97 11.02 8.38
CA PHE A 37 -4.09 10.90 9.30
C PHE A 37 -5.42 10.93 8.54
N GLN A 38 -6.47 10.38 9.17
CA GLN A 38 -7.86 10.47 8.73
C GLN A 38 -8.75 11.01 9.84
N SER A 39 -9.76 11.80 9.46
CA SER A 39 -10.78 12.28 10.41
C SER A 39 -11.62 11.11 10.95
N LEU A 40 -11.90 11.11 12.25
CA LEU A 40 -12.90 10.21 12.85
C LEU A 40 -14.32 10.78 12.81
N ASN A 41 -14.50 12.05 12.46
CA ASN A 41 -15.82 12.60 12.18
C ASN A 41 -16.31 12.10 10.81
N PRO A 42 -17.39 11.30 10.74
CA PRO A 42 -17.87 10.71 9.48
C PRO A 42 -18.36 11.75 8.47
N LYS A 43 -18.65 12.98 8.90
CA LYS A 43 -19.03 14.08 8.01
C LYS A 43 -17.84 14.64 7.21
N ILE A 44 -16.61 14.30 7.61
CA ILE A 44 -15.38 14.80 7.00
C ILE A 44 -14.65 13.61 6.37
N GLN A 45 -14.78 13.48 5.06
CA GLN A 45 -14.11 12.45 4.26
C GLN A 45 -12.79 12.99 3.71
N LYS A 46 -11.85 13.29 4.61
CA LYS A 46 -10.53 13.82 4.27
C LYS A 46 -9.41 13.15 5.05
N THR A 47 -8.25 13.12 4.42
CA THR A 47 -6.97 12.74 5.02
C THR A 47 -6.05 13.95 5.13
N TYR A 48 -5.09 13.90 6.04
CA TYR A 48 -4.16 14.98 6.35
C TYR A 48 -2.74 14.45 6.45
N ASP A 49 -1.78 15.17 5.89
CA ASP A 49 -0.36 14.85 6.06
C ASP A 49 0.02 14.86 7.55
N ASN A 50 0.82 13.88 7.98
CA ASN A 50 1.23 13.75 9.37
C ASN A 50 2.72 13.97 9.64
N GLU A 51 3.55 14.25 8.63
CA GLU A 51 5.02 14.27 8.76
C GLU A 51 5.46 15.24 9.84
N GLY A 52 4.98 16.48 9.78
CA GLY A 52 5.33 17.52 10.75
C GLY A 52 4.87 17.21 12.17
N TRP A 53 3.83 16.41 12.34
CA TRP A 53 3.40 15.91 13.64
C TRP A 53 4.30 14.78 14.13
N VAL A 54 4.59 13.80 13.27
CA VAL A 54 5.44 12.64 13.60
C VAL A 54 6.82 13.13 14.05
N MET A 55 7.41 14.08 13.33
CA MET A 55 8.69 14.68 13.71
C MET A 55 8.68 15.25 15.14
N LYS A 56 7.63 15.99 15.51
CA LYS A 56 7.48 16.56 16.86
C LYS A 56 7.20 15.51 17.92
N ALA A 57 6.39 14.51 17.60
CA ALA A 57 6.06 13.42 18.52
C ALA A 57 7.30 12.58 18.85
N MET A 58 8.09 12.24 17.84
CA MET A 58 9.37 11.53 18.00
C MET A 58 10.35 12.31 18.89
N GLU A 59 10.53 13.61 18.64
CA GLU A 59 11.38 14.47 19.49
C GLU A 59 10.84 14.54 20.93
N ALA A 60 9.52 14.69 21.13
CA ALA A 60 8.90 14.74 22.45
C ALA A 60 8.99 13.41 23.22
N GLN A 61 9.12 12.28 22.52
CA GLN A 61 9.35 10.96 23.12
C GLN A 61 10.84 10.71 23.44
N GLY A 62 11.74 11.64 23.10
CA GLY A 62 13.16 11.54 23.39
C GLY A 62 13.99 10.85 22.31
N PHE A 63 13.41 10.58 21.12
CA PHE A 63 14.22 10.16 19.98
C PHE A 63 15.17 11.28 19.55
N ILE A 64 16.37 10.92 19.10
CA ILE A 64 17.37 11.86 18.61
C ILE A 64 17.64 11.61 17.13
N LYS A 65 18.01 12.64 16.39
CA LYS A 65 18.38 12.52 14.98
C LYS A 65 19.87 12.23 14.84
N ASP A 66 20.23 11.43 13.84
CA ASP A 66 21.61 11.25 13.40
C ASP A 66 22.04 12.36 12.43
N GLU A 67 23.23 12.23 11.85
CA GLU A 67 23.80 13.18 10.87
C GLU A 67 23.01 13.27 9.54
N ASN A 68 22.10 12.32 9.29
CA ASN A 68 21.26 12.26 8.10
C ASN A 68 19.79 12.60 8.41
N ASP A 69 19.52 13.23 9.57
CA ASP A 69 18.17 13.56 10.05
C ASP A 69 17.24 12.36 10.31
N VAL A 70 17.80 11.16 10.49
CA VAL A 70 17.04 9.94 10.79
C VAL A 70 16.92 9.75 12.30
N PHE A 71 15.71 9.50 12.81
CA PHE A 71 15.51 9.21 14.22
C PHE A 71 16.13 7.89 14.64
N ARG A 72 16.81 7.92 15.78
CA ARG A 72 17.36 6.75 16.48
C ARG A 72 17.01 6.82 17.96
N VAL A 73 17.03 5.65 18.59
CA VAL A 73 16.99 5.55 20.05
C VAL A 73 18.31 6.10 20.61
N PRO A 74 18.29 6.92 21.66
CA PRO A 74 19.50 7.39 22.33
C PRO A 74 20.34 6.23 22.90
N ASP A 75 21.65 6.44 23.06
CA ASP A 75 22.58 5.38 23.50
C ASP A 75 22.22 4.84 24.90
N ASN A 76 21.62 5.68 25.76
CA ASN A 76 21.14 5.29 27.09
C ASN A 76 19.77 4.56 27.05
N SER A 77 19.16 4.40 25.87
CA SER A 77 17.85 3.78 25.65
C SER A 77 16.68 4.44 26.39
N GLU A 78 16.83 5.68 26.85
CA GLU A 78 15.78 6.42 27.54
C GLU A 78 14.86 7.09 26.51
N ILE A 79 13.70 6.48 26.27
CA ILE A 79 12.58 7.06 25.51
C ILE A 79 11.28 6.96 26.30
N SER A 80 10.36 7.89 26.06
CA SER A 80 9.02 7.87 26.61
C SER A 80 8.06 7.10 25.70
N MET A 81 7.24 6.21 26.28
CA MET A 81 6.11 5.57 25.59
C MET A 81 4.85 6.45 25.60
N GLU A 82 4.98 7.71 26.00
CA GLU A 82 3.91 8.69 26.07
C GLU A 82 4.28 9.96 25.30
N ILE A 83 3.28 10.58 24.68
CA ILE A 83 3.38 11.93 24.13
C ILE A 83 2.71 12.93 25.09
N PRO A 84 3.19 14.19 25.17
CA PRO A 84 2.48 15.25 25.86
C PRO A 84 1.04 15.41 25.36
N THR A 85 0.09 15.72 26.26
CA THR A 85 -1.32 15.89 25.91
C THR A 85 -1.56 16.91 24.79
N GLY A 86 -0.75 17.98 24.74
CA GLY A 86 -0.82 19.00 23.69
C GLY A 86 -0.38 18.50 22.30
N LEU A 87 0.23 17.32 22.21
CA LEU A 87 0.59 16.66 20.95
C LEU A 87 -0.41 15.57 20.54
N ILE A 88 -1.52 15.36 21.26
CA ILE A 88 -2.57 14.47 20.74
C ILE A 88 -3.14 15.11 19.45
N PRO A 89 -3.02 14.46 18.28
CA PRO A 89 -3.38 15.08 17.02
C PRO A 89 -4.90 15.30 16.95
N LYS A 90 -5.30 16.41 16.32
CA LYS A 90 -6.70 16.80 16.13
C LYS A 90 -6.94 17.15 14.66
N CYS A 91 -8.18 16.95 14.22
CA CYS A 91 -8.63 17.27 12.88
C CYS A 91 -8.54 18.79 12.66
N PRO A 92 -7.84 19.26 11.62
CA PRO A 92 -7.73 20.69 11.33
C PRO A 92 -9.06 21.39 11.01
N ASP A 93 -10.06 20.64 10.53
CA ASP A 93 -11.33 21.20 10.06
C ASP A 93 -12.35 21.42 11.20
N ASP A 94 -12.32 20.60 12.25
CA ASP A 94 -13.36 20.63 13.31
C ASP A 94 -12.85 20.30 14.72
N ASN A 95 -11.54 20.11 14.89
CA ASN A 95 -10.88 19.75 16.14
C ASN A 95 -11.34 18.42 16.75
N SER A 96 -12.00 17.56 15.97
CA SER A 96 -12.31 16.17 16.35
C SER A 96 -11.05 15.31 16.40
N ASP A 97 -11.18 14.08 16.89
CA ASP A 97 -10.07 13.12 16.89
C ASP A 97 -9.73 12.67 15.46
N VAL A 98 -8.45 12.41 15.25
CA VAL A 98 -7.94 11.75 14.04
C VAL A 98 -7.31 10.42 14.40
N ALA A 99 -7.24 9.53 13.42
CA ALA A 99 -6.49 8.29 13.50
C ALA A 99 -5.49 8.20 12.35
N MET A 100 -4.55 7.27 12.42
CA MET A 100 -3.72 6.91 11.27
C MET A 100 -4.60 6.43 10.11
N ASN A 101 -4.29 6.82 8.87
CA ASN A 101 -5.04 6.37 7.71
C ASN A 101 -4.70 4.91 7.41
N LEU A 102 -5.50 4.01 7.96
CA LEU A 102 -5.39 2.57 7.79
C LEU A 102 -6.78 1.96 7.78
N ARG A 103 -7.07 1.10 6.80
CA ARG A 103 -8.36 0.40 6.74
C ARG A 103 -8.40 -0.71 7.80
N ALA A 104 -8.94 -0.37 8.97
CA ALA A 104 -9.23 -1.31 10.04
C ALA A 104 -10.71 -1.71 10.10
N ASP A 105 -11.62 -0.80 9.76
CA ASP A 105 -13.07 -0.99 9.83
C ASP A 105 -13.83 -0.02 8.89
N ALA A 106 -15.14 0.13 9.12
CA ALA A 106 -16.02 0.98 8.33
C ALA A 106 -15.79 2.50 8.51
N SER A 107 -14.91 2.92 9.43
CA SER A 107 -14.52 4.32 9.62
C SER A 107 -13.40 4.78 8.68
N PHE A 108 -12.83 3.87 7.89
CA PHE A 108 -11.79 4.21 6.92
C PHE A 108 -12.26 5.30 5.96
N VAL A 109 -11.47 6.37 5.85
CA VAL A 109 -11.77 7.48 4.95
C VAL A 109 -11.31 7.16 3.54
N GLU A 110 -12.26 7.18 2.62
CA GLU A 110 -12.03 7.11 1.17
C GLU A 110 -12.11 8.54 0.62
N ASP A 111 -10.99 9.26 0.66
CA ASP A 111 -10.95 10.65 0.19
C ASP A 111 -11.06 10.76 -1.35
N GLU A 112 -11.07 11.99 -1.86
CA GLU A 112 -11.12 12.20 -3.31
C GLU A 112 -9.95 11.55 -4.06
N GLY A 113 -8.76 11.52 -3.44
CA GLY A 113 -7.58 10.88 -4.00
C GLY A 113 -7.78 9.38 -4.16
N TRP A 114 -8.31 8.72 -3.12
CA TRP A 114 -8.64 7.31 -3.11
C TRP A 114 -9.67 6.97 -4.19
N HIS A 115 -10.77 7.73 -4.29
CA HIS A 115 -11.78 7.49 -5.32
C HIS A 115 -11.24 7.71 -6.75
N ARG A 116 -10.37 8.70 -6.96
CA ARG A 116 -9.68 8.89 -8.25
C ARG A 116 -8.79 7.70 -8.60
N ALA A 117 -8.00 7.19 -7.66
CA ALA A 117 -7.14 6.03 -7.87
C ALA A 117 -7.94 4.76 -8.14
N SER A 118 -9.02 4.54 -7.38
CA SER A 118 -9.97 3.43 -7.58
C SER A 118 -10.58 3.45 -8.98
N LYS A 119 -11.05 4.63 -9.43
CA LYS A 119 -11.58 4.82 -10.77
C LYS A 119 -10.52 4.55 -11.85
N ALA A 120 -9.30 5.07 -11.68
CA ALA A 120 -8.21 4.87 -12.62
C ALA A 120 -7.82 3.38 -12.75
N TYR A 121 -7.80 2.65 -11.64
CA TYR A 121 -7.58 1.20 -11.64
C TYR A 121 -8.68 0.47 -12.42
N TYR A 122 -9.95 0.79 -12.14
CA TYR A 122 -11.08 0.21 -12.85
C TYR A 122 -11.02 0.48 -14.37
N GLU A 123 -10.76 1.73 -14.76
CA GLU A 123 -10.62 2.12 -16.17
C GLU A 123 -9.45 1.42 -16.85
N PHE A 124 -8.32 1.24 -16.15
CA PHE A 124 -7.18 0.47 -16.65
C PHE A 124 -7.57 -0.98 -16.91
N LEU A 125 -8.28 -1.64 -15.99
CA LEU A 125 -8.73 -3.01 -16.19
C LEU A 125 -9.68 -3.12 -17.38
N GLN A 126 -10.68 -2.23 -17.46
CA GLN A 126 -11.65 -2.25 -18.57
C GLN A 126 -10.99 -2.04 -19.94
N ALA A 127 -10.02 -1.13 -20.02
CA ALA A 127 -9.29 -0.86 -21.27
C ALA A 127 -8.38 -2.02 -21.72
N ASN A 128 -8.10 -3.00 -20.85
CA ASN A 128 -7.19 -4.10 -21.13
C ASN A 128 -7.80 -5.50 -20.97
N LYS A 129 -9.10 -5.60 -20.64
CA LYS A 129 -9.78 -6.87 -20.30
C LYS A 129 -9.71 -7.98 -21.35
N ASP A 130 -9.62 -7.63 -22.64
CA ASP A 130 -9.58 -8.60 -23.76
C ASP A 130 -8.18 -8.75 -24.40
N LYS A 131 -7.17 -8.11 -23.80
CA LYS A 131 -5.77 -8.11 -24.27
C LYS A 131 -4.95 -9.19 -23.56
N HIS A 132 -3.73 -9.40 -24.04
CA HIS A 132 -2.72 -10.15 -23.30
C HIS A 132 -2.28 -9.33 -22.09
N ILE A 133 -2.73 -9.73 -20.91
CA ILE A 133 -2.43 -9.09 -19.63
C ILE A 133 -1.69 -10.06 -18.73
N LEU A 134 -0.67 -9.54 -18.04
CA LEU A 134 0.03 -10.26 -16.97
C LEU A 134 -0.48 -9.71 -15.64
N PHE A 135 -1.10 -10.57 -14.84
CA PHE A 135 -1.42 -10.31 -13.45
C PHE A 135 -0.24 -10.76 -12.58
N LEU A 136 0.62 -9.80 -12.23
CA LEU A 136 1.84 -10.05 -11.48
C LEU A 136 1.65 -9.72 -9.99
N GLU A 137 1.78 -10.73 -9.14
CA GLU A 137 1.57 -10.69 -7.71
C GLU A 137 2.90 -10.92 -6.96
N PHE A 138 3.21 -10.04 -6.01
CA PHE A 138 4.39 -10.13 -5.16
C PHE A 138 3.98 -10.15 -3.69
N GLY A 139 4.30 -11.22 -2.97
CA GLY A 139 4.17 -11.27 -1.50
C GLY A 139 2.75 -11.09 -0.95
N VAL A 140 1.70 -11.36 -1.75
CA VAL A 140 0.32 -11.24 -1.27
C VAL A 140 -0.07 -12.52 -0.56
N GLY A 141 -0.25 -12.44 0.77
CA GLY A 141 -0.70 -13.56 1.59
C GLY A 141 -2.22 -13.63 1.80
N ALA A 142 -2.64 -14.41 2.79
CA ALA A 142 -4.04 -14.71 3.09
C ALA A 142 -4.77 -13.71 4.02
N ASN A 143 -4.15 -12.59 4.42
CA ASN A 143 -4.78 -11.61 5.33
C ASN A 143 -5.96 -10.86 4.68
N THR A 144 -5.78 -10.35 3.46
CA THR A 144 -6.82 -9.64 2.71
C THR A 144 -6.85 -10.08 1.23
N PRO A 145 -7.04 -11.39 0.96
CA PRO A 145 -6.89 -11.95 -0.38
C PRO A 145 -7.95 -11.45 -1.36
N ILE A 146 -9.06 -10.92 -0.84
CA ILE A 146 -10.18 -10.35 -1.62
C ILE A 146 -9.79 -9.08 -2.39
N ILE A 147 -8.66 -8.43 -2.06
CA ILE A 147 -8.25 -7.17 -2.71
C ILE A 147 -7.42 -7.43 -3.97
N ILE A 148 -6.48 -8.40 -3.93
CA ILE A 148 -5.53 -8.64 -5.03
C ILE A 148 -5.59 -10.10 -5.50
N LYS A 149 -5.28 -11.05 -4.60
CA LYS A 149 -5.10 -12.47 -4.95
C LYS A 149 -6.32 -13.08 -5.65
N TYR A 150 -7.49 -13.04 -5.00
CA TYR A 150 -8.71 -13.62 -5.58
C TYR A 150 -9.20 -12.88 -6.83
N PRO A 151 -9.20 -11.53 -6.88
CA PRO A 151 -9.48 -10.80 -8.11
C PRO A 151 -8.54 -11.16 -9.26
N PHE A 152 -7.23 -11.31 -9.02
CA PHE A 152 -6.26 -11.68 -10.07
C PHE A 152 -6.56 -13.09 -10.60
N TRP A 153 -6.88 -14.04 -9.73
CA TRP A 153 -7.30 -15.37 -10.15
C TRP A 153 -8.59 -15.33 -10.98
N GLN A 154 -9.60 -14.58 -10.53
CA GLN A 154 -10.86 -14.44 -11.24
C GLN A 154 -10.66 -13.82 -12.62
N MET A 155 -9.92 -12.71 -12.72
CA MET A 155 -9.65 -12.05 -13.99
C MET A 155 -8.81 -12.92 -14.94
N THR A 156 -7.89 -13.73 -14.42
CA THR A 156 -7.14 -14.70 -15.22
C THR A 156 -8.04 -15.82 -15.76
N ARG A 157 -9.00 -16.28 -14.95
CA ARG A 157 -10.00 -17.26 -15.38
C ARG A 157 -10.92 -16.69 -16.48
N GLU A 158 -11.34 -15.44 -16.36
CA GLU A 158 -12.28 -14.79 -17.28
C GLU A 158 -11.64 -14.37 -18.62
N ASN A 159 -10.35 -14.03 -18.64
CA ASN A 159 -9.63 -13.69 -19.86
C ASN A 159 -8.66 -14.82 -20.23
N GLU A 160 -9.00 -15.62 -21.25
CA GLU A 160 -8.19 -16.75 -21.73
C GLU A 160 -6.77 -16.35 -22.18
N LYS A 161 -6.55 -15.08 -22.54
CA LYS A 161 -5.24 -14.54 -22.95
C LYS A 161 -4.39 -14.04 -21.78
N ALA A 162 -4.94 -14.01 -20.57
CA ALA A 162 -4.24 -13.57 -19.38
C ALA A 162 -3.29 -14.64 -18.86
N VAL A 163 -2.19 -14.18 -18.26
CA VAL A 163 -1.24 -14.99 -17.50
C VAL A 163 -1.22 -14.46 -16.07
N TYR A 164 -1.21 -15.36 -15.10
CA TYR A 164 -0.98 -15.04 -13.69
C TYR A 164 0.47 -15.38 -13.32
N ALA A 165 1.14 -14.51 -12.60
CA ALA A 165 2.45 -14.80 -12.03
C ALA A 165 2.47 -14.39 -10.56
N CYS A 166 2.95 -15.27 -9.68
CA CYS A 166 3.06 -15.05 -8.25
C CYS A 166 4.49 -15.36 -7.81
N VAL A 167 5.09 -14.46 -7.04
CA VAL A 167 6.33 -14.70 -6.30
C VAL A 167 6.03 -14.51 -4.82
N ASN A 168 6.11 -15.59 -4.05
CA ASN A 168 5.83 -15.56 -2.61
C ASN A 168 6.40 -16.78 -1.88
N TYR A 169 6.94 -16.59 -0.68
CA TYR A 169 7.49 -17.68 0.14
C TYR A 169 6.38 -18.54 0.75
N GLY A 170 6.37 -19.84 0.44
CA GLY A 170 5.44 -20.82 0.98
C GLY A 170 3.96 -20.62 0.59
N GLU A 171 3.66 -19.55 -0.16
CA GLU A 171 2.31 -19.17 -0.62
C GLU A 171 2.27 -18.92 -2.15
N ALA A 172 3.23 -19.47 -2.90
CA ALA A 172 3.25 -19.43 -4.36
C ALA A 172 2.41 -20.56 -4.97
N PHE A 173 1.10 -20.34 -5.06
CA PHE A 173 0.17 -21.29 -5.69
C PHE A 173 -0.98 -20.57 -6.40
N CYS A 174 -1.71 -21.32 -7.22
CA CYS A 174 -2.89 -20.85 -7.94
C CYS A 174 -3.99 -21.93 -7.99
N PRO A 175 -5.25 -21.57 -8.27
CA PRO A 175 -6.31 -22.53 -8.53
C PRO A 175 -6.03 -23.38 -9.79
N LYS A 176 -6.47 -24.63 -9.76
CA LYS A 176 -6.27 -25.62 -10.83
C LYS A 176 -6.78 -25.12 -12.20
N GLU A 177 -7.83 -24.32 -12.20
CA GLU A 177 -8.48 -23.78 -13.40
C GLU A 177 -7.58 -22.82 -14.19
N ILE A 178 -6.58 -22.21 -13.54
CA ILE A 178 -5.64 -21.27 -14.17
C ILE A 178 -4.20 -21.79 -14.18
N GLU A 179 -3.96 -23.00 -13.69
CA GLU A 179 -2.62 -23.60 -13.53
C GLU A 179 -1.81 -23.58 -14.85
N ALA A 180 -2.43 -23.94 -15.98
CA ALA A 180 -1.79 -23.94 -17.29
C ALA A 180 -1.38 -22.54 -17.81
N ARG A 181 -1.84 -21.47 -17.15
CA ARG A 181 -1.56 -20.06 -17.47
C ARG A 181 -0.99 -19.32 -16.27
N SER A 182 -0.41 -20.05 -15.32
CA SER A 182 0.15 -19.51 -14.09
C SER A 182 1.63 -19.83 -13.95
N ILE A 183 2.38 -18.87 -13.41
CA ILE A 183 3.79 -19.01 -13.06
C ILE A 183 3.89 -18.75 -11.56
N CYS A 184 4.17 -19.79 -10.77
CA CYS A 184 4.28 -19.68 -9.32
C CYS A 184 5.74 -19.92 -8.91
N ILE A 185 6.37 -18.91 -8.34
CA ILE A 185 7.77 -18.92 -7.88
C ILE A 185 7.75 -18.85 -6.36
N ASP A 186 8.12 -19.97 -5.72
CA ASP A 186 8.31 -20.05 -4.28
C ASP A 186 9.73 -19.60 -3.94
N GLY A 187 9.90 -18.36 -3.47
CA GLY A 187 11.21 -17.78 -3.22
C GLY A 187 11.20 -16.30 -2.87
N ASP A 188 12.41 -15.73 -2.74
CA ASP A 188 12.60 -14.31 -2.46
C ASP A 188 12.16 -13.45 -3.65
N ILE A 189 11.47 -12.35 -3.35
CA ILE A 189 11.04 -11.40 -4.38
C ILE A 189 12.26 -10.68 -4.98
N GLY A 190 13.26 -10.33 -4.16
CA GLY A 190 14.49 -9.70 -4.60
C GLY A 190 15.27 -10.61 -5.54
N ASP A 191 15.55 -11.85 -5.11
CA ASP A 191 16.31 -12.81 -5.93
C ASP A 191 15.60 -13.09 -7.26
N ALA A 192 14.28 -13.34 -7.23
CA ALA A 192 13.50 -13.59 -8.44
C ALA A 192 13.49 -12.38 -9.40
N LEU A 193 13.45 -11.15 -8.88
CA LEU A 193 13.52 -9.94 -9.70
C LEU A 193 14.93 -9.75 -10.29
N GLU A 194 15.98 -10.03 -9.54
CA GLU A 194 17.36 -9.96 -10.04
C GLU A 194 17.58 -10.91 -11.21
N GLU A 195 17.11 -12.15 -11.14
CA GLU A 195 17.23 -13.13 -12.24
C GLU A 195 16.52 -12.67 -13.53
N VAL A 196 15.36 -12.02 -13.42
CA VAL A 196 14.57 -11.57 -14.59
C VAL A 196 15.10 -10.25 -15.17
N MET A 197 15.91 -9.51 -14.42
CA MET A 197 16.51 -8.25 -14.85
C MET A 197 17.88 -8.41 -15.53
N GLN A 198 18.46 -9.61 -15.50
CA GLN A 198 19.67 -9.98 -16.27
C GLN A 198 19.34 -10.13 -17.77
#